data_AF-A0A414ERD2-F1
#
_entry.id   AF-A0A414ERD2-F1
#
_cell.length_a   1.000
_cell.length_b   1.000
_cell.length_c   1.000
_cell.angle_alpha   90.00
_cell.angle_beta   90.00
_cell.angle_gamma   90.00
#
_symmetry.space_group_name_H-M   'P 1'
#
loop_
_entity.id
_entity.type
_entity.pdbx_description
1 polymer ?
#
loop_
_entity_poly.entity_id
_entity_poly.type
_entity_poly.pdbx_seq_one_letter_code
_entity_poly.pdbx_strand_id
1 'polypeptide(L)'
;MRDCKRVAPSALQRLKTIFDAWQWIILFKKVANKGEAIVIVIVDTNLARNENSYSELLGNRKQLQTIAASNELYIPEVVIDEIVAQKRLSFLREQAQINRSGILKLTSFSMKEAESLTFEQVEEEIRSDRSIQFKVLPQAPVEYAFSRIYKWAINHEPPFEEKSDKGFKDACIVASIDHFLEQCSNETRVIICTDDKRMTEYFKDRNNITVEGDLKNVIKLNNRPKDEEKFEITPDTSDVDTKNAANADVNDLIEALANSLSFAETHSIISKLSSSPHVITDQQELRILSVALENQQVEWILKDDDISDYIKPIFLRHKDDLIDSEYTRYLDAFDLPDEREDERESPFFTTKEKQAFRNFINEISQHAVYKSHLSTFELDADTVRTHLHNLLKSHLLDSSLANVKYLTDILINGAVETKPGSISINTISDFVNLLDNASPRKREAIMANLISHLEDIEDDIPF
;
A
#
# COMPACT_ATOMS: atom_id res chain seq x y z
N MET A 1 -16.11 24.47 -53.27
CA MET A 1 -15.87 25.56 -52.30
C MET A 1 -16.96 25.49 -51.25
N ARG A 2 -16.67 24.93 -50.07
CA ARG A 2 -17.56 25.05 -48.90
C ARG A 2 -16.83 25.90 -47.88
N ASP A 3 -17.47 27.00 -47.51
CA ASP A 3 -16.99 28.00 -46.57
C ASP A 3 -16.68 27.36 -45.22
N CYS A 4 -15.40 27.36 -44.87
CA CYS A 4 -14.90 27.01 -43.56
C CYS A 4 -15.12 28.23 -42.64
N LYS A 5 -16.30 28.28 -41.99
CA LYS A 5 -16.55 29.28 -40.94
C LYS A 5 -15.55 29.05 -39.81
N ARG A 6 -14.58 29.95 -39.67
CA ARG A 6 -13.72 30.06 -38.47
C ARG A 6 -14.64 30.29 -37.28
N VAL A 7 -14.83 29.26 -36.46
CA VAL A 7 -15.50 29.37 -35.18
C VAL A 7 -14.55 30.14 -34.26
N ALA A 8 -14.96 31.34 -33.84
CA ALA A 8 -14.21 32.10 -32.84
C ALA A 8 -14.24 31.32 -31.51
N PRO A 9 -13.12 31.24 -30.77
CA PRO A 9 -13.09 30.52 -29.50
C PRO A 9 -14.13 31.10 -28.54
N SER A 10 -14.86 30.22 -27.84
CA SER A 10 -15.89 30.60 -26.88
C SER A 10 -15.29 31.45 -25.74
N ALA A 11 -16.10 32.24 -25.05
CA ALA A 11 -15.62 33.07 -23.93
C ALA A 11 -14.91 32.22 -22.84
N LEU A 12 -15.38 30.98 -22.63
CA LEU A 12 -14.75 29.98 -21.76
C LEU A 12 -13.37 29.52 -22.27
N GLN A 13 -13.22 29.29 -23.57
CA GLN A 13 -11.91 28.96 -24.16
C GLN A 13 -10.94 30.13 -24.05
N ARG A 14 -11.39 31.36 -24.29
CA ARG A 14 -10.55 32.57 -24.12
C ARG A 14 -10.14 32.80 -22.66
N LEU A 15 -11.04 32.55 -21.71
CA LEU A 15 -10.74 32.62 -20.29
C LEU A 15 -9.73 31.55 -19.86
N LYS A 16 -9.84 30.33 -20.40
CA LYS A 16 -8.86 29.25 -20.17
C LYS A 16 -7.49 29.63 -20.74
N THR A 17 -7.40 30.11 -21.98
CA THR A 17 -6.12 30.55 -22.58
C THR A 17 -5.47 31.72 -21.83
N ILE A 18 -6.27 32.67 -21.32
CA ILE A 18 -5.76 33.77 -20.49
C ILE A 18 -5.29 33.27 -19.12
N PHE A 19 -6.01 32.33 -18.51
CA PHE A 19 -5.64 31.70 -17.24
C PHE A 19 -4.36 30.86 -17.37
N ASP A 20 -4.25 30.05 -18.42
CA ASP A 20 -3.06 29.25 -18.74
C ASP A 20 -1.85 30.16 -18.96
N ALA A 21 -1.99 31.23 -19.74
CA ALA A 21 -0.94 32.24 -19.93
C ALA A 21 -0.55 32.93 -18.60
N TRP A 22 -1.49 33.14 -17.67
CA TRP A 22 -1.22 33.73 -16.36
C TRP A 22 -0.47 32.80 -15.41
N GLN A 23 -0.78 31.49 -15.43
CA GLN A 23 -0.04 30.45 -14.70
C GLN A 23 1.44 30.46 -15.13
N TRP A 24 1.68 30.50 -16.44
CA TRP A 24 3.02 30.64 -17.00
C TRP A 24 3.74 31.92 -16.53
N ILE A 25 3.08 33.08 -16.55
CA ILE A 25 3.66 34.36 -16.07
C ILE A 25 4.06 34.32 -14.58
N ILE A 26 3.30 33.62 -13.72
CA ILE A 26 3.63 33.48 -12.29
C ILE A 26 4.86 32.59 -12.09
N LEU A 27 4.97 31.47 -12.81
CA LEU A 27 6.16 30.62 -12.77
C LEU A 27 7.44 31.40 -13.12
N PHE A 28 7.37 32.29 -14.12
CA PHE A 28 8.54 33.00 -14.64
C PHE A 28 9.08 34.14 -13.77
N LYS A 29 8.26 34.72 -12.86
CA LYS A 29 8.71 35.84 -12.02
C LYS A 29 9.61 35.44 -10.83
N LYS A 30 9.79 34.15 -10.55
CA LYS A 30 10.41 33.68 -9.29
C LYS A 30 11.74 32.93 -9.43
N VAL A 31 12.22 32.68 -10.65
CA VAL A 31 13.48 31.93 -10.89
C VAL A 31 14.74 32.81 -10.64
N ALA A 32 14.59 34.12 -10.44
CA ALA A 32 15.69 35.02 -10.13
C ALA A 32 15.68 35.44 -8.65
N ASN A 33 16.33 34.67 -7.76
CA ASN A 33 17.05 35.13 -6.56
C ASN A 33 17.29 34.01 -5.54
N LYS A 34 18.50 33.45 -5.52
CA LYS A 34 19.35 33.12 -4.34
C LYS A 34 20.50 32.22 -4.82
N GLY A 35 21.71 32.46 -4.32
CA GLY A 35 22.97 31.81 -4.75
C GLY A 35 23.13 30.34 -4.36
N GLU A 36 22.05 29.56 -4.31
CA GLU A 36 22.09 28.10 -4.21
C GLU A 36 21.60 27.53 -5.55
N ALA A 37 22.30 26.56 -6.11
CA ALA A 37 21.90 25.90 -7.35
C ALA A 37 20.52 25.25 -7.14
N ILE A 38 19.47 25.90 -7.64
CA ILE A 38 18.10 25.38 -7.58
C ILE A 38 18.03 24.13 -8.45
N VAL A 39 17.72 23.00 -7.82
CA VAL A 39 17.43 21.75 -8.51
C VAL A 39 15.91 21.66 -8.68
N ILE A 40 15.47 21.57 -9.92
CA ILE A 40 14.06 21.35 -10.27
C ILE A 40 13.85 19.85 -10.37
N VAL A 41 12.84 19.32 -9.69
CA VAL A 41 12.48 17.90 -9.75
C VAL A 41 11.07 17.77 -10.34
N ILE A 42 10.94 17.09 -11.48
CA ILE A 42 9.66 16.87 -12.16
C ILE A 42 9.30 15.39 -12.06
N VAL A 43 8.09 15.06 -11.59
CA VAL A 43 7.70 13.67 -11.31
C VAL A 43 6.59 13.18 -12.24
N ASP A 44 6.79 11.99 -12.79
CA ASP A 44 5.84 11.24 -13.61
C ASP A 44 4.80 10.47 -12.78
N THR A 45 3.69 10.03 -13.40
CA THR A 45 2.55 9.38 -12.75
C THR A 45 2.95 8.17 -11.93
N ASN A 46 3.80 7.28 -12.45
CA ASN A 46 4.15 6.03 -11.76
C ASN A 46 4.80 6.25 -10.40
N LEU A 47 5.56 7.34 -10.25
CA LEU A 47 6.27 7.71 -9.04
C LEU A 47 5.44 8.62 -8.12
N ALA A 48 4.34 9.19 -8.61
CA ALA A 48 3.45 10.08 -7.88
C ALA A 48 2.11 9.43 -7.46
N ARG A 49 1.76 8.25 -7.98
CA ARG A 49 0.44 7.62 -7.78
C ARG A 49 0.27 6.93 -6.42
N ASN A 50 -0.97 6.92 -5.93
CA ASN A 50 -1.47 6.03 -4.86
C ASN A 50 -2.94 5.70 -5.14
N GLU A 51 -3.23 4.46 -5.55
CA GLU A 51 -4.54 4.05 -6.05
C GLU A 51 -5.59 3.83 -4.93
N ASN A 52 -5.15 3.63 -3.68
CA ASN A 52 -6.02 3.16 -2.57
C ASN A 52 -6.24 4.20 -1.47
N SER A 53 -5.76 5.43 -1.64
CA SER A 53 -6.03 6.53 -0.70
C SER A 53 -7.02 7.51 -1.31
N TYR A 54 -8.07 7.84 -0.57
CA TYR A 54 -9.05 8.86 -0.96
C TYR A 54 -8.88 10.18 -0.19
N SER A 55 -7.95 10.24 0.75
CA SER A 55 -7.65 11.43 1.55
C SER A 55 -6.48 12.25 1.01
N GLU A 56 -5.68 11.66 0.12
CA GLU A 56 -4.41 12.26 -0.32
C GLU A 56 -4.28 12.18 -1.85
N LEU A 57 -3.77 13.26 -2.46
CA LEU A 57 -3.57 13.32 -3.91
C LEU A 57 -2.40 12.45 -4.36
N LEU A 58 -1.21 12.69 -3.77
CA LEU A 58 0.04 12.07 -4.19
C LEU A 58 0.38 10.86 -3.30
N GLY A 59 0.94 9.82 -3.92
CA GLY A 59 1.62 8.71 -3.27
C GLY A 59 3.07 9.02 -2.89
N ASN A 60 3.83 8.00 -2.51
CA ASN A 60 5.25 8.09 -2.16
C ASN A 60 5.60 9.30 -1.26
N ARG A 61 4.68 9.62 -0.33
CA ARG A 61 4.61 10.94 0.33
C ARG A 61 5.88 11.29 1.09
N LYS A 62 6.44 10.35 1.84
CA LYS A 62 7.70 10.56 2.57
C LYS A 62 8.82 11.02 1.64
N GLN A 63 9.00 10.35 0.50
CA GLN A 63 10.05 10.68 -0.47
C GLN A 63 9.79 12.03 -1.14
N LEU A 64 8.56 12.27 -1.59
CA LEU A 64 8.17 13.54 -2.20
C LEU A 64 8.28 14.73 -1.23
N GLN A 65 7.99 14.53 0.06
CA GLN A 65 8.20 15.53 1.11
C GLN A 65 9.69 15.82 1.31
N THR A 66 10.54 14.80 1.37
CA THR A 66 12.00 14.99 1.45
C THR A 66 12.55 15.75 0.25
N ILE A 67 12.07 15.41 -0.95
CA ILE A 67 12.45 16.10 -2.19
C ILE A 67 11.96 17.55 -2.15
N ALA A 68 10.69 17.80 -1.83
CA ALA A 68 10.11 19.13 -1.74
C ALA A 68 10.78 20.04 -0.69
N ALA A 69 11.36 19.46 0.37
CA ALA A 69 12.08 20.21 1.39
C ALA A 69 13.42 20.79 0.89
N SER A 70 14.02 20.18 -0.13
CA SER A 70 15.36 20.52 -0.63
C SER A 70 15.40 20.95 -2.11
N ASN A 71 14.29 20.80 -2.83
CA ASN A 71 14.19 21.04 -4.28
C ASN A 71 12.89 21.76 -4.63
N GLU A 72 12.85 22.36 -5.82
CA GLU A 72 11.57 22.77 -6.39
C GLU A 72 10.88 21.57 -7.05
N LEU A 73 9.92 20.99 -6.33
CA LEU A 73 9.11 19.88 -6.81
C LEU A 73 7.99 20.37 -7.76
N TYR A 74 7.94 19.80 -8.95
CA TYR A 74 6.92 20.03 -9.97
C TYR A 74 6.19 18.74 -10.32
N ILE A 75 4.86 18.83 -10.38
CA ILE A 75 4.00 17.74 -10.85
C ILE A 75 3.27 18.24 -12.11
N PRO A 76 3.44 17.59 -13.27
CA PRO A 76 2.69 17.94 -14.48
C PRO A 76 1.18 17.85 -14.25
N GLU A 77 0.42 18.80 -14.79
CA GLU A 77 -1.04 18.81 -14.69
C GLU A 77 -1.65 17.52 -15.28
N VAL A 78 -1.07 17.00 -16.36
CA VAL A 78 -1.47 15.71 -16.97
C VAL A 78 -1.32 14.54 -15.98
N VAL A 79 -0.27 14.56 -15.15
CA VAL A 79 -0.03 13.54 -14.12
C VAL A 79 -1.09 13.63 -13.02
N ILE A 80 -1.43 14.85 -12.59
CA ILE A 80 -2.49 15.08 -11.59
C ILE A 80 -3.84 14.57 -12.11
N ASP A 81 -4.20 14.94 -13.34
CA ASP A 81 -5.47 14.51 -13.96
C ASP A 81 -5.54 12.99 -14.11
N GLU A 82 -4.41 12.34 -14.45
CA GLU A 82 -4.34 10.89 -14.51
C GLU A 82 -4.55 10.24 -13.14
N ILE A 83 -3.87 10.71 -12.09
CA ILE A 83 -4.03 10.18 -10.72
C ILE A 83 -5.48 10.33 -10.25
N VAL A 84 -6.09 11.49 -10.48
CA VAL A 84 -7.49 11.74 -10.12
C VAL A 84 -8.43 10.81 -10.89
N ALA A 85 -8.20 10.59 -12.19
CA ALA A 85 -8.99 9.65 -12.99
C ALA A 85 -8.85 8.19 -12.49
N GLN A 86 -7.64 7.77 -12.11
CA GLN A 86 -7.39 6.45 -11.53
C GLN A 86 -8.12 6.28 -10.19
N LYS A 87 -8.02 7.25 -9.28
CA LYS A 87 -8.75 7.25 -8.00
C LYS A 87 -10.26 7.21 -8.20
N ARG A 88 -10.80 7.93 -9.19
CA ARG A 88 -12.23 7.88 -9.54
C ARG A 88 -12.68 6.48 -9.90
N LEU A 89 -11.89 5.78 -10.72
CA LEU A 89 -12.19 4.40 -11.11
C LEU A 89 -12.10 3.44 -9.91
N SER A 90 -11.11 3.61 -9.04
CA SER A 90 -10.96 2.81 -7.82
C SER A 90 -12.16 3.01 -6.87
N PHE A 91 -12.52 4.27 -6.61
CA PHE A 91 -13.66 4.64 -5.76
C PHE A 91 -14.96 4.02 -6.24
N LEU A 92 -15.26 4.12 -7.55
CA LEU A 92 -16.48 3.53 -8.13
C LEU A 92 -16.50 1.99 -8.01
N ARG A 93 -15.34 1.34 -8.10
CA ARG A 93 -15.23 -0.11 -7.91
C ARG A 93 -15.48 -0.51 -6.46
N GLU A 94 -14.88 0.19 -5.52
CA GLU A 94 -15.09 -0.04 -4.09
C GLU A 94 -16.53 0.21 -3.67
N GLN A 95 -17.13 1.32 -4.10
CA GLN A 95 -18.54 1.61 -3.83
C GLN A 95 -19.45 0.49 -4.37
N ALA A 96 -19.18 0.00 -5.58
CA ALA A 96 -19.93 -1.12 -6.16
C ALA A 96 -19.69 -2.46 -5.43
N GLN A 97 -18.51 -2.68 -4.85
CA GLN A 97 -18.19 -3.86 -4.06
C GLN A 97 -18.89 -3.82 -2.70
N ILE A 98 -18.83 -2.68 -2.01
CA ILE A 98 -19.50 -2.46 -0.73
C ILE A 98 -21.01 -2.67 -0.89
N ASN A 99 -21.63 -2.06 -1.91
CA ASN A 99 -23.05 -2.22 -2.19
C ASN A 99 -23.44 -3.68 -2.50
N ARG A 100 -22.58 -4.42 -3.20
CA ARG A 100 -22.80 -5.85 -3.49
C ARG A 100 -22.63 -6.75 -2.27
N SER A 101 -21.68 -6.45 -1.40
CA SER A 101 -21.35 -7.28 -0.23
C SER A 101 -22.46 -7.29 0.83
N GLY A 102 -23.34 -6.29 0.83
CA GLY A 102 -24.39 -6.14 1.83
C GLY A 102 -23.87 -5.75 3.22
N ILE A 103 -22.56 -5.54 3.40
CA ILE A 103 -21.95 -5.26 4.71
C ILE A 103 -22.49 -3.99 5.37
N LEU A 104 -22.88 -2.98 4.57
CA LEU A 104 -23.50 -1.76 5.08
C LEU A 104 -24.91 -1.98 5.65
N LYS A 105 -25.56 -3.10 5.34
CA LYS A 105 -26.85 -3.48 5.97
C LYS A 105 -26.65 -4.03 7.38
N LEU A 106 -25.41 -4.42 7.71
CA LEU A 106 -25.02 -4.99 9.00
C LEU A 106 -24.43 -3.94 9.95
N THR A 107 -24.31 -2.69 9.51
CA THR A 107 -23.80 -1.59 10.32
C THR A 107 -24.90 -0.57 10.57
N SER A 108 -24.74 0.28 11.59
CA SER A 108 -25.63 1.43 11.84
C SER A 108 -25.47 2.54 10.79
N PHE A 109 -24.68 2.31 9.74
CA PHE A 109 -24.37 3.28 8.70
C PHE A 109 -25.58 3.41 7.76
N SER A 110 -25.97 4.66 7.47
CA SER A 110 -27.09 4.90 6.58
C SER A 110 -26.71 4.53 5.15
N MET A 111 -27.41 3.55 4.56
CA MET A 111 -27.27 3.23 3.13
C MET A 111 -27.47 4.46 2.23
N LYS A 112 -28.34 5.40 2.64
CA LYS A 112 -28.55 6.66 1.92
C LYS A 112 -27.32 7.58 1.98
N GLU A 113 -26.56 7.57 3.07
CA GLU A 113 -25.33 8.36 3.19
C GLU A 113 -24.21 7.75 2.34
N ALA A 114 -24.07 6.41 2.35
CA ALA A 114 -23.12 5.69 1.51
C ALA A 114 -23.38 5.84 0.00
N GLU A 115 -24.65 5.86 -0.40
CA GLU A 115 -25.06 6.11 -1.79
C GLU A 115 -24.93 7.60 -2.17
N SER A 116 -24.94 8.52 -1.19
CA SER A 116 -24.76 9.95 -1.43
C SER A 116 -23.30 10.40 -1.55
N LEU A 117 -22.35 9.56 -1.14
CA LEU A 117 -20.91 9.81 -1.31
C LEU A 117 -20.59 9.80 -2.80
N THR A 118 -20.23 10.99 -3.32
CA THR A 118 -19.83 11.14 -4.72
C THR A 118 -18.34 11.44 -4.80
N PHE A 119 -17.71 11.02 -5.89
CA PHE A 119 -16.28 11.26 -6.10
C PHE A 119 -15.95 12.76 -6.23
N GLU A 120 -16.92 13.60 -6.58
CA GLU A 120 -16.73 15.05 -6.70
C GLU A 120 -16.30 15.68 -5.36
N GLN A 121 -16.83 15.22 -4.23
CA GLN A 121 -16.42 15.68 -2.90
C GLN A 121 -14.98 15.24 -2.57
N VAL A 122 -14.66 13.99 -2.90
CA VAL A 122 -13.32 13.43 -2.73
C VAL A 122 -12.31 14.18 -3.61
N GLU A 123 -12.67 14.49 -4.86
CA GLU A 123 -11.81 15.21 -5.80
C GLU A 123 -11.47 16.62 -5.28
N GLU A 124 -12.46 17.34 -4.74
CA GLU A 124 -12.23 18.66 -4.14
C GLU A 124 -11.26 18.58 -2.96
N GLU A 125 -11.45 17.60 -2.07
CA GLU A 125 -10.60 17.39 -0.90
C GLU A 125 -9.15 17.05 -1.31
N ILE A 126 -8.95 16.06 -2.18
CA ILE A 126 -7.59 15.67 -2.61
C ILE A 126 -6.91 16.78 -3.43
N ARG A 127 -7.62 17.53 -4.29
CA ARG A 127 -7.01 18.66 -5.02
C ARG A 127 -6.67 19.85 -4.10
N SER A 128 -7.38 19.96 -2.98
CA SER A 128 -7.09 20.94 -1.93
C SER A 128 -5.94 20.53 -1.01
N ASP A 129 -5.47 19.27 -1.08
CA ASP A 129 -4.34 18.78 -0.28
C ASP A 129 -3.09 19.67 -0.46
N ARG A 130 -2.55 20.14 0.66
CA ARG A 130 -1.33 20.96 0.75
C ARG A 130 -0.25 20.32 1.62
N SER A 131 -0.40 19.05 1.99
CA SER A 131 0.53 18.32 2.85
C SER A 131 1.91 18.09 2.24
N ILE A 132 2.03 18.20 0.91
CA ILE A 132 3.30 18.22 0.19
C ILE A 132 3.35 19.52 -0.61
N GLN A 133 4.42 20.29 -0.44
CA GLN A 133 4.62 21.51 -1.21
C GLN A 133 5.13 21.15 -2.61
N PHE A 134 4.30 21.31 -3.63
CA PHE A 134 4.70 21.17 -5.03
C PHE A 134 4.10 22.29 -5.88
N LYS A 135 4.68 22.52 -7.05
CA LYS A 135 4.16 23.40 -8.09
C LYS A 135 3.52 22.57 -9.20
N VAL A 136 2.39 23.02 -9.72
CA VAL A 136 1.79 22.39 -10.90
C VAL A 136 2.56 22.86 -12.13
N LEU A 137 3.04 21.93 -12.94
CA LEU A 137 3.59 22.23 -14.26
C LEU A 137 2.43 22.18 -15.27
N PRO A 138 1.97 23.34 -15.78
CA PRO A 138 0.79 23.40 -16.64
C PRO A 138 1.05 22.72 -17.98
N GLN A 139 -0.04 22.34 -18.66
CA GLN A 139 0.08 21.82 -20.03
C GLN A 139 0.73 22.85 -20.96
N ALA A 140 1.58 22.37 -21.88
CA ALA A 140 2.11 23.21 -22.93
C ALA A 140 0.99 23.82 -23.79
N PRO A 141 1.17 25.06 -24.32
CA PRO A 141 0.24 25.64 -25.27
C PRO A 141 -0.06 24.69 -26.42
N VAL A 142 -1.33 24.64 -26.85
CA VAL A 142 -1.80 23.68 -27.86
C VAL A 142 -0.97 23.77 -29.15
N GLU A 143 -0.64 24.97 -29.59
CA GLU A 143 0.15 25.20 -30.80
C GLU A 143 1.58 24.64 -30.67
N TYR A 144 2.16 24.73 -29.47
CA TYR A 144 3.46 24.16 -29.17
C TYR A 144 3.40 22.64 -29.10
N ALA A 145 2.48 22.11 -28.29
CA ALA A 145 2.37 20.68 -28.01
C ALA A 145 1.95 19.89 -29.27
N PHE A 146 0.89 20.34 -29.95
CA PHE A 146 0.32 19.60 -31.08
C PHE A 146 1.32 19.40 -32.21
N SER A 147 2.09 20.43 -32.56
CA SER A 147 3.07 20.35 -33.65
C SER A 147 4.16 19.31 -33.38
N ARG A 148 4.61 19.20 -32.12
CA ARG A 148 5.62 18.22 -31.69
C ARG A 148 5.05 16.82 -31.57
N ILE A 149 3.94 16.66 -30.86
CA ILE A 149 3.28 15.37 -30.65
C ILE A 149 2.90 14.74 -31.99
N TYR A 150 2.36 15.52 -32.93
CA TYR A 150 2.06 15.06 -34.28
C TYR A 150 3.31 14.52 -35.00
N LYS A 151 4.43 15.24 -34.90
CA LYS A 151 5.69 14.81 -35.50
C LYS A 151 6.23 13.53 -34.86
N TRP A 152 6.25 13.45 -33.53
CA TRP A 152 6.71 12.27 -32.80
C TRP A 152 5.86 11.05 -33.13
N ALA A 153 4.54 11.20 -33.21
CA ALA A 153 3.62 10.12 -33.57
C ALA A 153 3.89 9.59 -34.99
N ILE A 154 3.98 10.47 -35.99
CA ILE A 154 4.21 10.07 -37.39
C ILE A 154 5.56 9.37 -37.58
N ASN A 155 6.58 9.78 -36.82
CA ASN A 155 7.92 9.21 -36.92
C ASN A 155 8.15 8.03 -35.97
N HIS A 156 7.17 7.69 -35.12
CA HIS A 156 7.34 6.76 -33.99
C HIS A 156 8.58 7.09 -33.14
N GLU A 157 8.83 8.40 -32.93
CA GLU A 157 9.91 8.90 -32.07
C GLU A 157 9.45 8.89 -30.60
N PRO A 158 10.38 8.74 -29.65
CA PRO A 158 10.06 8.93 -28.24
C PRO A 158 9.32 10.26 -27.99
N PRO A 159 8.27 10.28 -27.16
CA PRO A 159 7.87 9.23 -26.21
C PRO A 159 6.83 8.21 -26.72
N PHE A 160 6.65 8.08 -28.04
CA PHE A 160 5.83 7.00 -28.61
C PHE A 160 6.56 5.67 -28.63
N GLU A 161 5.80 4.57 -28.60
CA GLU A 161 6.34 3.23 -28.82
C GLU A 161 6.79 3.03 -30.27
N GLU A 162 7.86 2.26 -30.48
CA GLU A 162 8.27 1.87 -31.82
C GLU A 162 7.12 1.15 -32.54
N LYS A 163 6.75 1.66 -33.73
CA LYS A 163 5.71 1.09 -34.61
C LYS A 163 4.30 1.09 -34.00
N SER A 164 4.03 1.98 -33.06
CA SER A 164 2.76 2.05 -32.35
C SER A 164 2.42 3.51 -32.03
N ASP A 165 1.12 3.83 -32.00
CA ASP A 165 0.63 5.17 -31.63
C ASP A 165 0.43 5.29 -30.10
N LYS A 166 0.88 4.29 -29.34
CA LYS A 166 0.88 4.32 -27.88
C LYS A 166 1.96 5.28 -27.38
N GLY A 167 1.60 6.07 -26.38
CA GLY A 167 2.47 7.09 -25.78
C GLY A 167 1.94 8.51 -25.87
N PHE A 168 0.71 8.72 -26.39
CA PHE A 168 0.12 10.07 -26.50
C PHE A 168 0.12 10.85 -25.17
N LYS A 169 -0.22 10.18 -24.07
CA LYS A 169 -0.20 10.80 -22.73
C LYS A 169 1.22 11.24 -22.33
N ASP A 170 2.19 10.34 -22.52
CA ASP A 170 3.60 10.60 -22.23
C ASP A 170 4.13 11.73 -23.13
N ALA A 171 3.64 11.83 -24.36
CA ALA A 171 3.90 12.93 -25.29
C ALA A 171 3.37 14.28 -24.79
N CYS A 172 2.18 14.31 -24.17
CA CYS A 172 1.69 15.53 -23.51
C CYS A 172 2.55 15.94 -22.31
N ILE A 173 3.02 14.98 -21.51
CA ILE A 173 3.92 15.23 -20.37
C ILE A 173 5.26 15.78 -20.90
N VAL A 174 5.90 15.08 -21.83
CA VAL A 174 7.17 15.49 -22.44
C VAL A 174 7.05 16.86 -23.10
N ALA A 175 6.01 17.15 -23.87
CA ALA A 175 5.81 18.46 -24.49
C ALA A 175 5.69 19.58 -23.45
N SER A 176 5.03 19.31 -22.32
CA SER A 176 4.87 20.28 -21.23
C SER A 176 6.19 20.55 -20.51
N ILE A 177 6.97 19.50 -20.24
CA ILE A 177 8.31 19.60 -19.67
C ILE A 177 9.22 20.37 -20.64
N ASP A 178 9.19 20.02 -21.93
CA ASP A 178 10.05 20.64 -22.94
C ASP A 178 9.76 22.14 -23.09
N HIS A 179 8.48 22.51 -23.13
CA HIS A 179 8.08 23.92 -23.15
C HIS A 179 8.56 24.67 -21.91
N PHE A 180 8.47 24.04 -20.74
CA PHE A 180 8.95 24.62 -19.49
C PHE A 180 10.47 24.83 -19.51
N LEU A 181 11.23 23.83 -19.95
CA LEU A 181 12.69 23.86 -20.01
C LEU A 181 13.23 24.92 -20.97
N GLU A 182 12.57 25.15 -22.11
CA GLU A 182 12.95 26.21 -23.06
C GLU A 182 12.89 27.63 -22.46
N GLN A 183 12.17 27.79 -21.35
CA GLN A 183 12.01 29.06 -20.66
C GLN A 183 12.89 29.15 -19.41
N CYS A 184 13.58 28.07 -19.03
CA CYS A 184 14.55 28.04 -17.94
C CYS A 184 15.94 28.46 -18.43
N SER A 185 16.79 28.94 -17.52
CA SER A 185 18.21 29.16 -17.86
C SER A 185 18.91 27.80 -18.04
N ASN A 186 19.85 27.73 -18.98
CA ASN A 186 20.66 26.52 -19.22
C ASN A 186 21.52 26.11 -18.02
N GLU A 187 21.65 26.98 -17.02
CA GLU A 187 22.38 26.75 -15.76
C GLU A 187 21.52 26.03 -14.71
N THR A 188 20.21 25.87 -14.97
CA THR A 188 19.29 25.18 -14.05
C THR A 188 19.43 23.67 -14.20
N ARG A 189 19.77 22.98 -13.10
CA ARG A 189 19.80 21.52 -13.06
C ARG A 189 18.39 20.98 -12.91
N VAL A 190 17.99 20.08 -13.81
CA VAL A 190 16.66 19.47 -13.77
C VAL A 190 16.78 17.96 -13.61
N ILE A 191 16.00 17.41 -12.70
CA ILE A 191 15.85 15.97 -12.49
C ILE A 191 14.44 15.57 -12.92
N ILE A 192 14.34 14.65 -13.87
CA ILE A 192 13.07 14.07 -14.32
C ILE A 192 12.94 12.69 -13.69
N CYS A 193 11.95 12.52 -12.83
CA CYS A 193 11.66 11.26 -12.18
C CYS A 193 10.68 10.46 -13.04
N THR A 194 11.16 9.46 -13.75
CA THR A 194 10.34 8.55 -14.56
C THR A 194 11.04 7.20 -14.72
N ASP A 195 10.29 6.11 -14.61
CA ASP A 195 10.72 4.76 -14.94
C ASP A 195 10.48 4.42 -16.43
N ASP A 196 9.91 5.35 -17.20
CA ASP A 196 9.63 5.17 -18.61
C ASP A 196 10.90 5.30 -19.45
N LYS A 197 11.26 4.20 -20.11
CA LYS A 197 12.44 4.10 -20.98
C LYS A 197 12.37 5.07 -22.17
N ARG A 198 11.17 5.37 -22.69
CA ARG A 198 10.96 6.26 -23.83
C ARG A 198 11.16 7.72 -23.42
N MET A 199 10.66 8.10 -22.26
CA MET A 199 10.97 9.44 -21.70
C MET A 199 12.47 9.56 -21.39
N THR A 200 13.08 8.51 -20.84
CA THR A 200 14.53 8.46 -20.60
C THR A 200 15.33 8.67 -21.88
N GLU A 201 14.94 7.99 -22.96
CA GLU A 201 15.56 8.13 -24.27
C GLU A 201 15.40 9.55 -24.85
N TYR A 202 14.21 10.14 -24.74
CA TYR A 202 13.94 11.50 -25.23
C TYR A 202 14.86 12.56 -24.60
N PHE A 203 15.15 12.44 -23.31
CA PHE A 203 15.97 13.42 -22.58
C PHE A 203 17.46 13.10 -22.53
N LYS A 204 17.90 11.96 -23.09
CA LYS A 204 19.26 11.44 -22.95
C LYS A 204 20.36 12.40 -23.41
N ASP A 205 20.11 13.17 -24.47
CA ASP A 205 21.11 14.06 -25.08
C ASP A 205 21.17 15.47 -24.45
N ARG A 206 20.44 15.72 -23.36
CA ARG A 206 20.37 17.04 -22.71
C ARG A 206 21.27 17.13 -21.48
N ASN A 207 22.36 17.88 -21.59
CA ASN A 207 23.40 17.97 -20.57
C ASN A 207 22.95 18.53 -19.20
N ASN A 208 21.87 19.32 -19.15
CA ASN A 208 21.35 19.91 -17.92
C ASN A 208 20.22 19.09 -17.27
N ILE A 209 19.93 17.90 -17.81
CA ILE A 209 18.85 17.03 -17.35
C ILE A 209 19.42 15.70 -16.87
N THR A 210 18.99 15.27 -15.70
CA THR A 210 19.21 13.91 -15.19
C THR A 210 17.87 13.19 -15.14
N VAL A 211 17.79 12.00 -15.73
CA VAL A 211 16.58 11.16 -15.62
C VAL A 211 16.84 10.10 -14.57
N GLU A 212 15.93 9.97 -13.60
CA GLU A 212 16.02 9.00 -12.51
C GLU A 212 14.72 8.19 -12.38
N GLY A 213 14.85 6.87 -12.32
CA GLY A 213 13.71 5.96 -12.18
C GLY A 213 13.20 5.77 -10.76
N ASP A 214 13.95 6.24 -9.74
CA ASP A 214 13.62 6.05 -8.34
C ASP A 214 13.82 7.36 -7.55
N LEU A 215 12.78 7.79 -6.83
CA LEU A 215 12.82 8.95 -5.95
C LEU A 215 13.91 8.84 -4.87
N LYS A 216 14.31 7.63 -4.47
CA LYS A 216 15.44 7.41 -3.54
C LYS A 216 16.77 7.89 -4.13
N ASN A 217 17.00 7.66 -5.42
CA ASN A 217 18.24 8.11 -6.09
C ASN A 217 18.31 9.63 -6.15
N VAL A 218 17.17 10.29 -6.38
CA VAL A 218 17.07 11.76 -6.33
C VAL A 218 17.47 12.29 -4.96
N ILE A 219 16.99 11.66 -3.88
CA ILE A 219 17.36 12.03 -2.51
C ILE A 219 18.87 11.82 -2.27
N LYS A 220 19.43 10.71 -2.75
CA LYS A 220 20.88 10.43 -2.66
C LYS A 220 21.72 11.44 -3.44
N LEU A 221 21.29 11.83 -4.64
CA LEU A 221 21.97 12.82 -5.48
C LEU A 221 22.06 14.19 -4.80
N ASN A 222 21.02 14.56 -4.04
CA ASN A 222 20.99 15.81 -3.28
C ASN A 222 21.86 15.79 -2.02
N ASN A 223 22.14 14.61 -1.48
CA ASN A 223 22.94 14.43 -0.26
C ASN A 223 24.43 14.18 -0.52
N ARG A 224 24.88 14.14 -1.78
CA ARG A 224 26.32 14.04 -2.09
C ARG A 224 27.04 15.34 -1.72
N PRO A 225 28.21 15.28 -1.04
CA PRO A 225 29.06 16.45 -0.85
C PRO A 225 29.35 17.11 -2.21
N LYS A 226 29.29 18.44 -2.28
CA LYS A 226 29.37 19.24 -3.52
C LYS A 226 30.74 19.25 -4.24
N ASP A 227 31.63 18.31 -3.94
CA ASP A 227 33.03 18.33 -4.39
C ASP A 227 33.44 17.10 -5.20
N GLU A 228 32.59 16.61 -6.13
CA GLU A 228 33.04 15.59 -7.09
C GLU A 228 32.50 15.87 -8.50
N GLU A 229 32.88 17.02 -9.05
CA GLU A 229 33.08 17.17 -10.49
C GLU A 229 34.52 17.64 -10.75
N LYS A 230 35.48 16.70 -10.85
CA LYS A 230 36.45 16.58 -11.96
C LYS A 230 37.70 15.71 -11.65
N PHE A 231 38.04 14.93 -12.68
CA PHE A 231 39.32 14.34 -13.10
C PHE A 231 39.87 13.07 -12.40
N GLU A 232 40.04 12.05 -13.26
CA GLU A 232 40.85 10.85 -13.09
C GLU A 232 42.24 11.15 -12.51
N ILE A 233 42.73 10.28 -11.61
CA ILE A 233 44.02 9.56 -11.66
C ILE A 233 44.04 8.52 -10.51
N THR A 234 44.50 7.31 -10.83
CA THR A 234 44.65 6.11 -9.99
C THR A 234 45.89 6.17 -9.05
N PRO A 235 46.25 5.10 -8.32
CA PRO A 235 46.02 4.90 -6.88
C PRO A 235 47.33 4.99 -6.05
N ASP A 236 47.25 5.18 -4.72
CA ASP A 236 48.00 4.34 -3.76
C ASP A 236 47.76 4.69 -2.29
N THR A 237 47.60 3.61 -1.51
CA THR A 237 47.94 3.36 -0.10
C THR A 237 47.52 4.37 0.98
N SER A 238 46.77 3.93 2.00
CA SER A 238 47.29 3.19 3.16
C SER A 238 46.27 3.16 4.31
N ASP A 239 46.02 1.95 4.81
CA ASP A 239 45.61 1.56 6.17
C ASP A 239 45.08 2.63 7.13
N VAL A 240 43.75 2.79 7.17
CA VAL A 240 43.00 3.08 8.40
C VAL A 240 41.62 2.38 8.26
N ASP A 241 41.09 1.86 9.37
CA ASP A 241 39.69 1.44 9.57
C ASP A 241 39.22 0.00 9.30
N THR A 242 39.80 -0.96 10.03
CA THR A 242 39.20 -2.29 10.20
C THR A 242 37.97 -2.31 11.14
N LYS A 243 37.64 -1.20 11.83
CA LYS A 243 36.45 -1.10 12.70
C LYS A 243 35.25 -0.38 12.05
N ASN A 244 35.46 0.50 11.07
CA ASN A 244 34.37 1.15 10.34
C ASN A 244 33.90 0.33 9.14
N ALA A 245 34.80 -0.42 8.49
CA ALA A 245 34.45 -1.28 7.34
C ALA A 245 33.47 -2.42 7.70
N ALA A 246 33.61 -3.02 8.89
CA ALA A 246 32.73 -4.11 9.34
C ALA A 246 31.32 -3.63 9.77
N ASN A 247 31.22 -2.41 10.33
CA ASN A 247 29.92 -1.78 10.62
C ASN A 247 29.22 -1.31 9.34
N ALA A 248 29.98 -0.85 8.35
CA ALA A 248 29.46 -0.55 7.02
C ALA A 248 28.87 -1.82 6.39
N ASP A 249 29.57 -2.96 6.45
CA ASP A 249 29.11 -4.23 5.87
C ASP A 249 27.76 -4.73 6.44
N VAL A 250 27.55 -4.60 7.76
CA VAL A 250 26.25 -4.96 8.38
C VAL A 250 25.14 -3.98 7.99
N ASN A 251 25.42 -2.67 7.97
CA ASN A 251 24.42 -1.68 7.55
C ASN A 251 24.08 -1.83 6.06
N ASP A 252 25.06 -2.18 5.23
CA ASP A 252 24.87 -2.47 3.82
C ASP A 252 24.01 -3.73 3.63
N LEU A 253 24.17 -4.76 4.46
CA LEU A 253 23.29 -5.94 4.47
C LEU A 253 21.86 -5.60 4.92
N ILE A 254 21.68 -4.72 5.91
CA ILE A 254 20.35 -4.28 6.36
C ILE A 254 19.65 -3.45 5.27
N GLU A 255 20.39 -2.57 4.59
CA GLU A 255 19.83 -1.82 3.46
C GLU A 255 19.62 -2.71 2.23
N ALA A 256 20.45 -3.74 2.02
CA ALA A 256 20.17 -4.77 1.02
C ALA A 256 18.89 -5.54 1.36
N LEU A 257 18.64 -5.87 2.63
CA LEU A 257 17.40 -6.50 3.08
C LEU A 257 16.19 -5.61 2.78
N ALA A 258 16.31 -4.31 3.03
CA ALA A 258 15.27 -3.32 2.75
C ALA A 258 14.91 -3.21 1.26
N ASN A 259 15.89 -3.44 0.39
CA ASN A 259 15.73 -3.33 -1.06
C ASN A 259 15.70 -4.69 -1.77
N SER A 260 15.63 -5.80 -1.03
CA SER A 260 15.54 -7.15 -1.60
C SER A 260 14.33 -7.28 -2.52
N LEU A 261 14.54 -7.87 -3.70
CA LEU A 261 13.54 -7.95 -4.77
C LEU A 261 12.99 -9.37 -4.98
N SER A 262 13.53 -10.35 -4.27
CA SER A 262 13.06 -11.74 -4.32
C SER A 262 13.23 -12.47 -2.99
N PHE A 263 12.38 -13.47 -2.73
CA PHE A 263 12.50 -14.32 -1.54
C PHE A 263 13.89 -14.96 -1.41
N ALA A 264 14.44 -15.48 -2.52
CA ALA A 264 15.77 -16.11 -2.52
C ALA A 264 16.89 -15.14 -2.12
N GLU A 265 16.79 -13.89 -2.55
CA GLU A 265 17.70 -12.82 -2.15
C GLU A 265 17.54 -12.48 -0.66
N THR A 266 16.30 -12.38 -0.17
CA THR A 266 16.00 -12.13 1.24
C THR A 266 16.57 -13.23 2.14
N HIS A 267 16.35 -14.51 1.83
CA HIS A 267 16.93 -15.63 2.58
C HIS A 267 18.47 -15.60 2.58
N SER A 268 19.09 -15.26 1.45
CA SER A 268 20.55 -15.13 1.34
C SER A 268 21.10 -14.01 2.24
N ILE A 269 20.40 -12.86 2.30
CA ILE A 269 20.79 -11.73 3.14
C ILE A 269 20.61 -12.06 4.62
N ILE A 270 19.48 -12.66 5.02
CA ILE A 270 19.26 -13.11 6.40
C ILE A 270 20.31 -14.12 6.83
N SER A 271 20.66 -15.08 5.96
CA SER A 271 21.72 -16.06 6.25
C SER A 271 23.09 -15.41 6.47
N LYS A 272 23.42 -14.36 5.70
CA LYS A 272 24.65 -13.58 5.90
C LYS A 272 24.62 -12.79 7.20
N LEU A 273 23.48 -12.17 7.52
CA LEU A 273 23.28 -11.44 8.77
C LEU A 273 23.41 -12.38 9.99
N SER A 274 22.78 -13.56 9.94
CA SER A 274 22.82 -14.55 11.03
C SER A 274 24.20 -15.20 11.22
N SER A 275 24.97 -15.32 10.14
CA SER A 275 26.33 -15.87 10.17
C SER A 275 27.41 -14.84 10.47
N SER A 276 27.05 -13.56 10.60
CA SER A 276 28.01 -12.49 10.84
C SER A 276 28.65 -12.64 12.23
N PRO A 277 29.99 -12.62 12.35
CA PRO A 277 30.67 -12.67 13.64
C PRO A 277 30.54 -11.36 14.45
N HIS A 278 29.89 -10.34 13.88
CA HIS A 278 29.71 -9.03 14.50
C HIS A 278 28.49 -9.00 15.42
N VAL A 279 28.63 -8.30 16.55
CA VAL A 279 27.51 -8.08 17.47
C VAL A 279 26.66 -6.94 16.90
N ILE A 280 25.41 -7.26 16.58
CA ILE A 280 24.42 -6.29 16.09
C ILE A 280 24.01 -5.38 17.26
N THR A 281 23.89 -4.09 16.99
CA THR A 281 23.47 -3.08 17.98
C THR A 281 21.95 -2.95 18.03
N ASP A 282 21.41 -2.46 19.16
CA ASP A 282 19.97 -2.21 19.33
C ASP A 282 19.37 -1.34 18.21
N GLN A 283 20.11 -0.34 17.71
CA GLN A 283 19.66 0.49 16.59
C GLN A 283 19.56 -0.28 15.27
N GLN A 284 20.48 -1.22 15.03
CA GLN A 284 20.45 -2.10 13.87
C GLN A 284 19.34 -3.14 13.99
N GLU A 285 19.11 -3.68 15.20
CA GLU A 285 17.98 -4.57 15.50
C GLU A 285 16.63 -3.89 15.24
N LEU A 286 16.43 -2.67 15.74
CA LEU A 286 15.23 -1.88 15.45
C LEU A 286 15.10 -1.56 13.95
N ARG A 287 16.20 -1.29 13.25
CA ARG A 287 16.18 -1.09 11.80
C ARG A 287 15.79 -2.36 11.05
N ILE A 288 16.29 -3.54 11.46
CA ILE A 288 15.90 -4.83 10.90
C ILE A 288 14.39 -5.05 11.08
N LEU A 289 13.84 -4.74 12.26
CA LEU A 289 12.41 -4.83 12.51
C LEU A 289 11.59 -3.85 11.65
N SER A 290 12.06 -2.62 11.46
CA SER A 290 11.39 -1.66 10.55
C SER A 290 11.43 -2.17 9.11
N VAL A 291 12.57 -2.66 8.64
CA VAL A 291 12.77 -3.17 7.29
C VAL A 291 11.88 -4.37 6.98
N ALA A 292 11.76 -5.30 7.93
CA ALA A 292 10.90 -6.48 7.78
C ALA A 292 9.42 -6.12 7.60
N LEU A 293 8.97 -4.96 8.08
CA LEU A 293 7.61 -4.46 7.92
C LEU A 293 7.45 -3.47 6.75
N GLU A 294 8.51 -2.79 6.33
CA GLU A 294 8.51 -1.85 5.20
C GLU A 294 8.52 -2.55 3.84
N ASN A 295 9.13 -3.74 3.76
CA ASN A 295 9.17 -4.55 2.55
C ASN A 295 8.12 -5.65 2.60
N GLN A 296 7.08 -5.53 1.77
CA GLN A 296 5.97 -6.48 1.70
C GLN A 296 6.43 -7.92 1.39
N GLN A 297 7.54 -8.12 0.67
CA GLN A 297 8.09 -9.47 0.44
C GLN A 297 8.68 -10.06 1.72
N VAL A 298 9.36 -9.25 2.54
CA VAL A 298 9.96 -9.69 3.80
C VAL A 298 8.86 -9.99 4.82
N GLU A 299 7.84 -9.14 4.88
CA GLU A 299 6.67 -9.36 5.74
C GLU A 299 5.97 -10.69 5.40
N TRP A 300 5.84 -11.03 4.12
CA TRP A 300 5.20 -12.28 3.69
C TRP A 300 5.95 -13.53 4.11
N ILE A 301 7.27 -13.45 4.26
CA ILE A 301 8.12 -14.57 4.66
C ILE A 301 8.54 -14.52 6.12
N LEU A 302 8.00 -13.61 6.95
CA LEU A 302 8.25 -13.63 8.40
C LEU A 302 7.81 -14.97 9.05
N LYS A 303 6.94 -15.71 8.37
CA LYS A 303 6.46 -17.04 8.78
C LYS A 303 7.38 -18.18 8.36
N ASP A 304 8.34 -17.94 7.46
CA ASP A 304 9.29 -18.96 7.01
C ASP A 304 10.28 -19.25 8.13
N ASP A 305 10.59 -20.53 8.35
CA ASP A 305 11.32 -21.00 9.54
C ASP A 305 12.64 -20.25 9.77
N ASP A 306 13.46 -20.07 8.73
CA ASP A 306 14.78 -19.44 8.84
C ASP A 306 14.71 -17.91 9.06
N ILE A 307 13.70 -17.26 8.49
CA ILE A 307 13.43 -15.84 8.72
C ILE A 307 12.88 -15.63 10.14
N SER A 308 11.94 -16.47 10.56
CA SER A 308 11.33 -16.44 11.89
C SER A 308 12.38 -16.66 12.98
N ASP A 309 13.22 -17.67 12.82
CA ASP A 309 14.29 -18.01 13.78
C ASP A 309 15.26 -16.85 14.01
N TYR A 310 15.49 -16.02 12.98
CA TYR A 310 16.36 -14.85 13.09
C TYR A 310 15.64 -13.61 13.63
N ILE A 311 14.45 -13.28 13.11
CA ILE A 311 13.75 -12.02 13.41
C ILE A 311 12.99 -12.09 14.74
N LYS A 312 12.40 -13.24 15.08
CA LYS A 312 11.56 -13.39 16.29
C LYS A 312 12.33 -13.10 17.59
N PRO A 313 13.58 -13.56 17.80
CA PRO A 313 14.35 -13.19 18.99
C PRO A 313 14.63 -11.68 19.08
N ILE A 314 14.84 -11.01 17.94
CA ILE A 314 15.04 -9.56 17.87
C ILE A 314 13.76 -8.85 18.28
N PHE A 315 12.62 -9.25 17.70
CA PHE A 315 11.30 -8.75 18.08
C PHE A 315 11.05 -8.89 19.59
N LEU A 316 11.30 -10.06 20.18
CA LEU A 316 11.04 -10.28 21.60
C LEU A 316 11.88 -9.38 22.54
N ARG A 317 13.07 -8.96 22.12
CA ARG A 317 13.90 -8.01 22.89
C ARG A 317 13.38 -6.58 22.81
N HIS A 318 12.89 -6.18 21.63
CA HIS A 318 12.50 -4.81 21.33
C HIS A 318 10.98 -4.60 21.27
N LYS A 319 10.19 -5.60 21.68
CA LYS A 319 8.73 -5.56 21.57
C LYS A 319 8.11 -4.35 22.26
N ASP A 320 8.72 -3.83 23.34
CA ASP A 320 8.25 -2.67 24.10
C ASP A 320 8.58 -1.34 23.41
N ASP A 321 9.58 -1.33 22.53
CA ASP A 321 10.01 -0.15 21.77
C ASP A 321 9.12 0.12 20.53
N LEU A 322 8.31 -0.87 20.13
CA LEU A 322 7.47 -0.81 18.94
C LEU A 322 6.14 -0.09 19.17
N ILE A 323 5.73 0.70 18.17
CA ILE A 323 4.37 1.25 18.12
C ILE A 323 3.35 0.12 17.90
N ASP A 324 2.11 0.39 18.29
CA ASP A 324 1.07 -0.62 18.34
C ASP A 324 0.79 -1.31 16.99
N SER A 325 0.81 -0.52 15.89
CA SER A 325 0.61 -1.04 14.54
C SER A 325 1.75 -1.94 14.04
N GLU A 326 2.97 -1.75 14.54
CA GLU A 326 4.12 -2.60 14.19
C GLU A 326 4.12 -3.87 15.06
N TYR A 327 3.89 -3.70 16.35
CA TYR A 327 3.80 -4.79 17.32
C TYR A 327 2.74 -5.84 16.91
N THR A 328 1.53 -5.41 16.56
CA THR A 328 0.43 -6.30 16.14
C THR A 328 0.73 -7.07 14.85
N ARG A 329 1.49 -6.48 13.90
CA ARG A 329 1.93 -7.18 12.68
C ARG A 329 2.89 -8.32 13.01
N TYR A 330 3.80 -8.12 13.96
CA TYR A 330 4.69 -9.18 14.42
C TYR A 330 3.98 -10.26 15.23
N LEU A 331 2.98 -9.90 16.05
CA LEU A 331 2.11 -10.88 16.69
C LEU A 331 1.38 -11.75 15.66
N ASP A 332 0.87 -11.12 14.59
CA ASP A 332 0.20 -11.83 13.50
C ASP A 332 1.13 -12.77 12.73
N ALA A 333 2.35 -12.31 12.50
CA ALA A 333 3.37 -13.07 11.79
C ALA A 333 3.81 -14.29 12.61
N PHE A 334 4.12 -14.10 13.89
CA PHE A 334 4.71 -15.15 14.73
C PHE A 334 3.70 -15.98 15.53
N ASP A 335 2.40 -15.71 15.37
CA ASP A 335 1.30 -16.36 16.10
C ASP A 335 1.52 -16.30 17.62
N LEU A 336 1.88 -15.10 18.10
CA LEU A 336 2.22 -14.84 19.50
C LEU A 336 1.03 -14.27 20.28
N PRO A 337 0.93 -14.55 21.60
CA PRO A 337 -0.09 -13.94 22.44
C PRO A 337 0.13 -12.42 22.55
N ASP A 338 -0.97 -11.68 22.65
CA ASP A 338 -0.95 -10.24 22.82
C ASP A 338 -0.75 -9.88 24.28
N GLU A 339 0.48 -9.47 24.63
CA GLU A 339 0.81 -9.07 26.00
C GLU A 339 0.28 -7.67 26.34
N ARG A 340 -0.13 -6.89 25.34
CA ARG A 340 -0.72 -5.55 25.50
C ARG A 340 -2.24 -5.58 25.48
N GLU A 341 -2.86 -6.75 25.57
CA GLU A 341 -4.31 -6.92 25.42
C GLU A 341 -5.11 -6.02 26.39
N ASP A 342 -4.66 -5.88 27.63
CA ASP A 342 -5.33 -5.07 28.66
C ASP A 342 -5.29 -3.57 28.37
N GLU A 343 -4.33 -3.10 27.57
CA GLU A 343 -4.17 -1.70 27.19
C GLU A 343 -5.05 -1.33 25.99
N ARG A 344 -5.65 -2.32 25.31
CA ARG A 344 -6.47 -2.12 24.11
C ARG A 344 -7.94 -1.96 24.44
N GLU A 345 -8.64 -1.18 23.61
CA GLU A 345 -10.11 -1.09 23.65
C GLU A 345 -10.78 -2.39 23.20
N SER A 346 -10.18 -3.13 22.25
CA SER A 346 -10.70 -4.38 21.73
C SER A 346 -9.60 -5.45 21.61
N PRO A 347 -9.95 -6.75 21.79
CA PRO A 347 -8.97 -7.83 21.68
C PRO A 347 -8.47 -7.96 20.23
N PHE A 348 -7.14 -8.05 20.07
CA PHE A 348 -6.51 -8.27 18.78
C PHE A 348 -6.56 -9.75 18.38
N PHE A 349 -7.03 -10.05 17.17
CA PHE A 349 -7.02 -11.40 16.61
C PHE A 349 -6.07 -11.55 15.43
N THR A 350 -5.24 -12.59 15.45
CA THR A 350 -4.36 -12.93 14.32
C THR A 350 -5.19 -13.40 13.12
N THR A 351 -4.62 -13.34 11.93
CA THR A 351 -5.14 -13.84 10.67
C THR A 351 -5.45 -15.33 10.76
N LYS A 352 -4.63 -16.10 11.48
CA LYS A 352 -4.85 -17.53 11.72
C LYS A 352 -6.06 -17.76 12.63
N GLU A 353 -6.18 -17.02 13.73
CA GLU A 353 -7.34 -17.06 14.61
C GLU A 353 -8.64 -16.69 13.87
N LYS A 354 -8.61 -15.60 13.08
CA LYS A 354 -9.72 -15.15 12.24
C LYS A 354 -10.12 -16.20 11.21
N GLN A 355 -9.14 -16.89 10.60
CA GLN A 355 -9.41 -17.93 9.61
C GLN A 355 -10.05 -19.17 10.25
N ALA A 356 -9.55 -19.61 11.41
CA ALA A 356 -10.14 -20.73 12.15
C ALA A 356 -11.61 -20.44 12.53
N PHE A 357 -11.88 -19.23 13.03
CA PHE A 357 -13.24 -18.77 13.31
C PHE A 357 -14.13 -18.77 12.05
N ARG A 358 -13.68 -18.16 10.96
CA ARG A 358 -14.44 -18.08 9.70
C ARG A 358 -14.75 -19.44 9.10
N ASN A 359 -13.76 -20.34 9.09
CA ASN A 359 -13.94 -21.70 8.59
C ASN A 359 -15.04 -22.42 9.40
N PHE A 360 -14.99 -22.29 10.73
CA PHE A 360 -15.97 -22.90 11.62
C PHE A 360 -17.40 -22.35 11.39
N ILE A 361 -17.55 -21.02 11.31
CA ILE A 361 -18.84 -20.39 11.02
C ILE A 361 -19.39 -20.83 9.67
N ASN A 362 -18.56 -20.81 8.62
CA ASN A 362 -18.99 -21.18 7.28
C ASN A 362 -19.53 -22.61 7.21
N GLU A 363 -18.89 -23.56 7.89
CA GLU A 363 -19.36 -24.95 7.98
C GLU A 363 -20.71 -25.03 8.70
N ILE A 364 -20.88 -24.32 9.82
CA ILE A 364 -22.17 -24.31 10.54
C ILE A 364 -23.27 -23.68 9.71
N SER A 365 -23.03 -22.49 9.12
CA SER A 365 -24.03 -21.77 8.32
C SER A 365 -24.43 -22.51 7.05
N GLN A 366 -23.56 -23.36 6.48
CA GLN A 366 -23.92 -24.21 5.34
C GLN A 366 -24.93 -25.31 5.72
N HIS A 367 -24.89 -25.76 6.97
CA HIS A 367 -25.64 -26.94 7.41
C HIS A 367 -26.82 -26.63 8.33
N ALA A 368 -26.81 -25.51 9.07
CA ALA A 368 -27.95 -25.07 9.86
C ALA A 368 -29.01 -24.43 8.96
N VAL A 369 -30.25 -24.91 9.02
CA VAL A 369 -31.35 -24.46 8.14
C VAL A 369 -32.32 -23.58 8.91
N TYR A 370 -32.88 -24.12 9.99
CA TYR A 370 -33.85 -23.45 10.83
C TYR A 370 -33.52 -23.69 12.29
N LYS A 371 -33.78 -22.69 13.13
CA LYS A 371 -33.79 -22.84 14.59
C LYS A 371 -35.17 -22.59 15.14
N SER A 372 -35.55 -23.26 16.23
CA SER A 372 -36.80 -22.93 16.93
C SER A 372 -36.77 -21.48 17.42
N HIS A 373 -37.89 -20.76 17.33
CA HIS A 373 -38.02 -19.39 17.85
C HIS A 373 -37.73 -19.28 19.37
N LEU A 374 -37.76 -20.39 20.12
CA LEU A 374 -37.40 -20.42 21.55
C LEU A 374 -35.94 -20.81 21.81
N SER A 375 -35.13 -20.94 20.76
CA SER A 375 -33.73 -21.35 20.90
C SER A 375 -32.95 -20.29 21.66
N THR A 376 -32.15 -20.74 22.63
CA THR A 376 -31.13 -19.91 23.28
C THR A 376 -29.75 -20.38 22.87
N PHE A 377 -28.73 -19.56 23.06
CA PHE A 377 -27.35 -19.90 22.72
C PHE A 377 -26.55 -20.16 23.99
N GLU A 378 -25.59 -21.07 23.92
CA GLU A 378 -24.62 -21.22 25.01
C GLU A 378 -23.65 -20.04 24.98
N LEU A 379 -23.59 -19.28 26.07
CA LEU A 379 -22.79 -18.06 26.21
C LEU A 379 -21.44 -18.33 26.87
N ASP A 380 -21.32 -19.45 27.58
CA ASP A 380 -20.11 -19.79 28.32
C ASP A 380 -19.08 -20.49 27.43
N ALA A 381 -17.99 -19.78 27.13
CA ALA A 381 -16.92 -20.28 26.27
C ALA A 381 -16.29 -21.57 26.80
N ASP A 382 -16.17 -21.74 28.12
CA ASP A 382 -15.55 -22.92 28.73
C ASP A 382 -16.45 -24.16 28.61
N THR A 383 -17.77 -23.97 28.70
CA THR A 383 -18.78 -25.01 28.48
C THR A 383 -18.78 -25.47 27.02
N VAL A 384 -18.84 -24.53 26.06
CA VAL A 384 -18.74 -24.83 24.63
C VAL A 384 -17.44 -25.59 24.33
N ARG A 385 -16.31 -25.09 24.82
CA ARG A 385 -14.99 -25.73 24.66
C ARG A 385 -14.97 -27.15 25.20
N THR A 386 -15.54 -27.38 26.38
CA THR A 386 -15.61 -28.71 27.00
C THR A 386 -16.43 -29.70 26.17
N HIS A 387 -17.58 -29.26 25.67
CA HIS A 387 -18.44 -30.09 24.83
C HIS A 387 -17.79 -30.40 23.48
N LEU A 388 -17.14 -29.43 22.85
CA LEU A 388 -16.41 -29.64 21.60
C LEU A 388 -15.22 -30.61 21.78
N HIS A 389 -14.48 -30.52 22.89
CA HIS A 389 -13.45 -31.51 23.23
C HIS A 389 -14.01 -32.92 23.37
N ASN A 390 -15.18 -33.07 24.00
CA ASN A 390 -15.83 -34.37 24.13
C ASN A 390 -16.29 -34.93 22.77
N LEU A 391 -16.79 -34.07 21.88
CA LEU A 391 -17.14 -34.42 20.52
C LEU A 391 -15.90 -34.88 19.73
N LEU A 392 -14.79 -34.16 19.80
CA LEU A 392 -13.54 -34.56 19.13
C LEU A 392 -13.02 -35.90 19.65
N LYS A 393 -13.11 -36.15 20.97
CA LYS A 393 -12.71 -37.43 21.59
C LYS A 393 -13.54 -38.62 21.09
N SER A 394 -14.83 -38.43 20.80
CA SER A 394 -15.68 -39.49 20.26
C SER A 394 -15.45 -39.74 18.76
N HIS A 395 -14.74 -38.85 18.07
CA HIS A 395 -14.53 -38.87 16.62
C HIS A 395 -13.04 -38.86 16.21
N LEU A 396 -12.13 -39.34 17.08
CA LEU A 396 -10.68 -39.29 16.88
C LEU A 396 -10.17 -39.98 15.60
N LEU A 397 -10.89 -40.99 15.10
CA LEU A 397 -10.53 -41.75 13.90
C LEU A 397 -11.25 -41.26 12.65
N ASP A 398 -12.18 -40.32 12.79
CA ASP A 398 -13.01 -39.84 11.71
C ASP A 398 -12.36 -38.62 11.03
N SER A 399 -12.42 -38.57 9.70
CA SER A 399 -11.97 -37.39 8.95
C SER A 399 -13.01 -36.26 8.95
N SER A 400 -14.28 -36.58 9.25
CA SER A 400 -15.40 -35.66 9.19
C SER A 400 -16.53 -36.10 10.11
N LEU A 401 -17.21 -35.14 10.73
CA LEU A 401 -18.43 -35.33 11.49
C LEU A 401 -19.62 -35.50 10.53
N ALA A 402 -20.09 -36.74 10.36
CA ALA A 402 -21.16 -37.07 9.41
C ALA A 402 -22.56 -36.56 9.82
N ASN A 403 -22.76 -36.21 11.08
CA ASN A 403 -24.02 -35.67 11.57
C ASN A 403 -23.77 -34.32 12.25
N VAL A 404 -24.04 -33.25 11.52
CA VAL A 404 -23.84 -31.86 11.94
C VAL A 404 -24.70 -31.50 13.15
N LYS A 405 -25.79 -32.23 13.39
CA LYS A 405 -26.65 -32.00 14.54
C LYS A 405 -25.90 -32.05 15.88
N TYR A 406 -24.90 -32.93 15.99
CA TYR A 406 -24.07 -33.01 17.20
C TYR A 406 -23.32 -31.71 17.48
N LEU A 407 -22.91 -30.97 16.44
CA LEU A 407 -22.23 -29.69 16.59
C LEU A 407 -23.23 -28.58 16.91
N THR A 408 -24.39 -28.54 16.24
CA THR A 408 -25.40 -27.50 16.50
C THR A 408 -26.02 -27.63 17.89
N ASP A 409 -26.23 -28.85 18.38
CA ASP A 409 -26.78 -29.11 19.71
C ASP A 409 -25.83 -28.67 20.84
N ILE A 410 -24.53 -28.48 20.55
CA ILE A 410 -23.56 -27.92 21.51
C ILE A 410 -23.70 -26.40 21.61
N LEU A 411 -24.05 -25.74 20.50
CA LEU A 411 -24.03 -24.28 20.38
C LEU A 411 -25.41 -23.66 20.62
N ILE A 412 -26.46 -24.37 20.25
CA ILE A 412 -27.84 -23.90 20.26
C ILE A 412 -28.65 -24.81 21.19
N ASN A 413 -29.16 -24.23 22.26
CA ASN A 413 -30.11 -24.85 23.17
C ASN A 413 -31.52 -24.74 22.56
N GLY A 414 -31.94 -25.78 21.85
CA GLY A 414 -33.24 -25.81 21.19
C GLY A 414 -33.32 -26.87 20.09
N ALA A 415 -34.43 -26.89 19.35
CA ALA A 415 -34.52 -27.69 18.15
C ALA A 415 -33.89 -26.94 16.98
N VAL A 416 -32.89 -27.57 16.34
CA VAL A 416 -32.25 -27.07 15.12
C VAL A 416 -32.45 -28.09 14.01
N GLU A 417 -32.95 -27.64 12.87
CA GLU A 417 -33.01 -28.43 11.65
C GLU A 417 -31.71 -28.25 10.88
N THR A 418 -31.08 -29.38 10.53
CA THR A 418 -29.81 -29.40 9.79
C THR A 418 -29.98 -30.09 8.44
N LYS A 419 -29.30 -29.57 7.43
CA LYS A 419 -29.15 -30.23 6.12
C LYS A 419 -28.20 -31.42 6.25
N PRO A 420 -28.45 -32.52 5.52
CA PRO A 420 -27.49 -33.61 5.41
C PRO A 420 -26.15 -33.10 4.91
N GLY A 421 -25.06 -33.53 5.53
CA GLY A 421 -23.71 -33.14 5.17
C GLY A 421 -22.72 -33.52 6.25
N SER A 422 -21.45 -33.23 6.00
CA SER A 422 -20.37 -33.58 6.92
C SER A 422 -19.43 -32.40 7.11
N ILE A 423 -19.09 -32.11 8.37
CA ILE A 423 -18.13 -31.06 8.72
C ILE A 423 -16.76 -31.68 8.94
N SER A 424 -15.70 -31.05 8.45
CA SER A 424 -14.32 -31.50 8.69
C SER A 424 -13.98 -31.50 10.19
N ILE A 425 -13.46 -32.62 10.70
CA ILE A 425 -12.98 -32.71 12.09
C ILE A 425 -11.83 -31.72 12.34
N ASN A 426 -11.01 -31.46 11.32
CA ASN A 426 -9.94 -30.46 11.41
C ASN A 426 -10.49 -29.05 11.66
N THR A 427 -11.60 -28.68 11.01
CA THR A 427 -12.22 -27.35 11.23
C THR A 427 -12.71 -27.19 12.67
N ILE A 428 -13.31 -28.24 13.23
CA ILE A 428 -13.74 -28.25 14.64
C ILE A 428 -12.53 -28.19 15.57
N SER A 429 -11.48 -28.97 15.27
CA SER A 429 -10.23 -28.97 16.03
C SER A 429 -9.53 -27.62 16.02
N ASP A 430 -9.48 -26.93 14.87
CA ASP A 430 -8.87 -25.61 14.74
C ASP A 430 -9.62 -24.56 15.58
N PHE A 431 -10.95 -24.63 15.61
CA PHE A 431 -11.77 -23.78 16.46
C PHE A 431 -11.60 -24.07 17.95
N VAL A 432 -11.48 -25.34 18.34
CA VAL A 432 -11.18 -25.72 19.73
C VAL A 432 -9.79 -25.21 20.14
N ASN A 433 -8.79 -25.36 19.27
CA ASN A 433 -7.44 -24.82 19.48
C ASN A 433 -7.46 -23.28 19.63
N LEU A 434 -8.30 -22.58 18.86
CA LEU A 434 -8.52 -21.14 19.03
C LEU A 434 -9.06 -20.83 20.44
N LEU A 435 -10.06 -21.55 20.93
CA LEU A 435 -10.61 -21.35 22.27
C LEU A 435 -9.61 -21.71 23.39
N ASP A 436 -8.85 -22.79 23.22
CA ASP A 436 -7.85 -23.23 24.21
C ASP A 436 -6.77 -22.16 24.42
N ASN A 437 -6.30 -21.52 23.34
CA ASN A 437 -5.22 -20.53 23.38
C ASN A 437 -5.70 -19.08 23.60
N ALA A 438 -7.00 -18.80 23.45
CA ALA A 438 -7.56 -17.48 23.69
C ALA A 438 -7.58 -17.09 25.17
N SER A 439 -7.30 -15.82 25.46
CA SER A 439 -7.54 -15.19 26.76
C SER A 439 -9.05 -15.16 27.10
N PRO A 440 -9.43 -14.92 28.37
CA PRO A 440 -10.84 -14.80 28.74
C PRO A 440 -11.60 -13.73 27.92
N ARG A 441 -10.98 -12.57 27.70
CA ARG A 441 -11.56 -11.46 26.94
C ARG A 441 -11.69 -11.78 25.45
N LYS A 442 -10.70 -12.47 24.86
CA LYS A 442 -10.83 -13.04 23.51
C LYS A 442 -11.96 -14.06 23.42
N ARG A 443 -12.09 -14.97 24.38
CA ARG A 443 -13.15 -15.99 24.40
C ARG A 443 -14.53 -15.36 24.45
N GLU A 444 -14.75 -14.36 25.30
CA GLU A 444 -16.00 -13.59 25.35
C GLU A 444 -16.32 -12.96 23.98
N ALA A 445 -15.33 -12.32 23.35
CA ALA A 445 -15.51 -11.75 22.02
C ALA A 445 -15.80 -12.81 20.95
N ILE A 446 -15.13 -13.97 20.98
CA ILE A 446 -15.39 -15.09 20.06
C ILE A 446 -16.82 -15.61 20.23
N MET A 447 -17.29 -15.81 21.47
CA MET A 447 -18.66 -16.28 21.73
C MET A 447 -19.70 -15.25 21.31
N ALA A 448 -19.49 -13.96 21.60
CA ALA A 448 -20.41 -12.91 21.18
C ALA A 448 -20.55 -12.85 19.64
N ASN A 449 -19.43 -12.98 18.91
CA ASN A 449 -19.46 -13.02 17.45
C ASN A 449 -20.10 -14.31 16.91
N LEU A 450 -19.83 -15.46 17.54
CA LEU A 450 -20.46 -16.73 17.19
C LEU A 450 -21.98 -16.64 17.31
N ILE A 451 -22.48 -16.09 18.42
CA ILE A 451 -23.92 -15.91 18.65
C ILE A 451 -24.54 -15.00 17.61
N SER A 452 -23.93 -13.86 17.31
CA SER A 452 -24.43 -12.95 16.27
C SER A 452 -24.59 -13.66 14.92
N HIS A 453 -23.69 -14.58 14.57
CA HIS A 453 -23.81 -15.37 13.34
C HIS A 453 -24.87 -16.48 13.42
N LEU A 454 -25.11 -17.06 14.60
CA LEU A 454 -26.16 -18.06 14.79
C LEU A 454 -27.56 -17.43 14.88
N GLU A 455 -27.65 -16.17 15.30
CA GLU A 455 -28.90 -15.39 15.30
C GLU A 455 -29.43 -15.13 13.88
N ASP A 456 -28.54 -15.01 12.90
CA ASP A 456 -28.88 -14.84 11.48
C ASP A 456 -29.52 -16.11 10.84
N ILE A 457 -29.53 -17.25 11.54
CA ILE A 457 -30.22 -18.47 11.07
C ILE A 457 -31.74 -18.23 11.14
N GLU A 458 -32.46 -18.57 10.06
CA GLU A 458 -33.91 -18.36 9.98
C GLU A 458 -34.66 -19.09 11.13
N ASP A 459 -35.63 -18.40 11.74
CA ASP A 459 -36.51 -19.03 12.72
C ASP A 459 -37.54 -19.93 12.02
N ASP A 460 -37.70 -21.14 12.54
CA ASP A 460 -38.87 -21.98 12.25
C ASP A 460 -40.07 -21.31 12.93
N ILE A 461 -40.88 -20.59 12.14
CA ILE A 461 -42.13 -19.99 12.59
C ILE A 461 -43.23 -21.05 12.39
N PRO A 462 -43.69 -21.73 13.46
CA PRO A 462 -44.81 -22.64 13.34
C PRO A 462 -46.06 -21.82 13.01
N PHE A 463 -46.65 -22.08 11.84
CA PHE A 463 -47.99 -21.60 11.48
C PHE A 463 -49.08 -22.36 12.23
#